data_AF-A0A171AJZ7-F1
#
_entry.id   AF-A0A171AJZ7-F1
#
_cell.length_a   1.000
_cell.length_b   1.000
_cell.length_c   1.000
_cell.angle_alpha   90.00
_cell.angle_beta   90.00
_cell.angle_gamma   90.00
#
_symmetry.space_group_name_H-M   'P 1'
#
loop_
_entity.id
_entity.type
_entity.pdbx_description
1 polymer ?
#
loop_
_entity_poly.entity_id
_entity_poly.type
_entity_poly.pdbx_seq_one_letter_code
_entity_poly.pdbx_strand_id
1 'polypeptide(L)'
;ITNQTMWNRKLRLEKWDWEKKFWKPADVAVHNRPDDCWVSFNGIVMDLTPLVTEYRNRPEVLPLLAEAGKDISHWFDKNGNLRTYTHPILGTNVPFLPHGPIPHLNDYNLP
;
A
#
# COMPACT_ATOMS: atom_id res chain seq x y z
N ILE A 1 12.35 20.37 38.65
CA ILE A 1 11.95 20.30 37.22
C ILE A 1 10.68 19.48 37.16
N THR A 2 9.54 20.10 36.84
CA THR A 2 8.18 19.59 37.08
C THR A 2 7.81 18.40 36.17
N ASN A 3 6.89 17.53 36.64
CA ASN A 3 6.39 16.36 35.90
C ASN A 3 5.92 16.66 34.46
N GLN A 4 5.48 17.90 34.21
CA GLN A 4 5.13 18.39 32.87
C GLN A 4 6.29 18.34 31.87
N THR A 5 7.52 18.61 32.32
CA THR A 5 8.72 18.64 31.45
C THR A 5 9.31 17.25 31.16
N MET A 6 8.98 16.23 31.96
CA MET A 6 9.28 14.83 31.64
C MET A 6 8.23 14.25 30.67
N TRP A 7 6.95 14.56 30.86
CA TRP A 7 5.87 14.19 29.95
C TRP A 7 6.08 14.74 28.52
N ASN A 8 6.43 16.03 28.41
CA ASN A 8 6.69 16.67 27.12
C ASN A 8 7.91 16.12 26.37
N ARG A 9 8.84 15.47 27.08
CA ARG A 9 10.02 14.81 26.47
C ARG A 9 9.67 13.43 25.95
N LYS A 10 8.82 12.69 26.66
CA LYS A 10 8.35 11.35 26.29
C LYS A 10 7.48 11.38 25.02
N LEU A 11 6.53 12.33 24.96
CA LEU A 11 5.66 12.53 23.79
C LEU A 11 6.41 12.96 22.53
N ARG A 12 7.58 13.63 22.66
CA ARG A 12 8.40 14.06 21.51
C ARG A 12 9.19 12.90 20.89
N LEU A 13 9.50 11.86 21.67
CA LEU A 13 10.25 10.68 21.22
C LEU A 13 9.34 9.56 20.68
N GLU A 14 8.04 9.58 21.02
CA GLU A 14 7.01 8.66 20.50
C GLU A 14 6.41 9.16 19.16
N LYS A 15 7.11 10.06 18.46
CA LYS A 15 6.77 10.47 17.09
C LYS A 15 7.35 9.42 16.14
N TRP A 16 6.49 8.50 15.68
CA TRP A 16 6.69 7.46 14.67
C TRP A 16 8.03 7.55 13.88
N ASP A 17 8.93 6.60 14.11
CA ASP A 17 10.33 6.55 13.67
C ASP A 17 10.52 6.17 12.18
N TRP A 18 9.54 6.48 11.32
CA TRP A 18 9.60 6.17 9.89
C TRP A 18 10.70 6.96 9.15
N GLU A 19 11.19 8.07 9.74
CA GLU A 19 12.29 8.87 9.19
C GLU A 19 13.68 8.22 9.36
N LYS A 20 13.81 7.13 10.13
CA LYS A 20 15.13 6.53 10.44
C LYS A 20 15.29 5.07 10.00
N LYS A 21 14.21 4.41 9.59
CA LYS A 21 14.24 2.99 9.23
C LYS A 21 14.16 2.82 7.72
N PHE A 22 15.31 2.54 7.12
CA PHE A 22 15.42 2.17 5.71
C PHE A 22 15.37 0.65 5.58
N TRP A 23 14.74 0.19 4.51
CA TRP A 23 14.63 -1.22 4.16
C TRP A 23 15.29 -1.44 2.81
N LYS A 24 16.04 -2.54 2.68
CA LYS A 24 16.51 -2.99 1.39
C LYS A 24 15.38 -3.71 0.66
N PRO A 25 15.41 -3.77 -0.67
CA PRO A 25 14.44 -4.59 -1.43
C PRO A 25 14.41 -6.05 -0.96
N ALA A 26 15.56 -6.60 -0.56
CA ALA A 26 15.66 -7.95 0.01
C ALA A 26 14.96 -8.09 1.37
N ASP A 27 14.93 -7.02 2.18
CA ASP A 27 14.23 -7.02 3.46
C ASP A 27 12.71 -6.99 3.25
N VAL A 28 12.21 -6.37 2.18
CA VAL A 28 10.79 -6.37 1.83
C VAL A 28 10.37 -7.71 1.21
N ALA A 29 11.22 -8.30 0.38
CA ALA A 29 10.93 -9.53 -0.38
C ALA A 29 10.62 -10.76 0.49
N VAL A 30 11.06 -10.78 1.76
CA VAL A 30 10.74 -11.89 2.69
C VAL A 30 9.32 -11.82 3.25
N HIS A 31 8.68 -10.65 3.20
CA HIS A 31 7.31 -10.41 3.67
C HIS A 31 6.31 -10.60 2.51
N ASN A 32 6.21 -11.83 2.01
CA ASN A 32 5.46 -12.19 0.81
C ASN A 32 4.30 -13.17 1.05
N ARG A 33 3.77 -13.21 2.28
CA ARG A 33 2.73 -14.16 2.70
C ARG A 33 1.42 -13.47 3.05
N PRO A 34 0.26 -14.15 2.99
CA PRO A 34 -1.01 -13.52 3.34
C PRO A 34 -1.12 -13.03 4.80
N ASP A 35 -0.34 -13.62 5.70
CA ASP A 35 -0.22 -13.26 7.12
C ASP A 35 0.96 -12.32 7.41
N ASP A 36 1.76 -12.00 6.39
CA ASP A 36 2.92 -11.10 6.45
C ASP A 36 3.21 -10.55 5.04
N CYS A 37 2.47 -9.52 4.65
CA CYS A 37 2.42 -9.00 3.28
C CYS A 37 2.89 -7.55 3.23
N TRP A 38 4.12 -7.31 2.80
CA TRP A 38 4.64 -5.96 2.61
C TRP A 38 4.80 -5.63 1.14
N VAL A 39 4.75 -4.34 0.82
CA VAL A 39 5.07 -3.82 -0.51
C VAL A 39 5.90 -2.56 -0.38
N SER A 40 6.61 -2.20 -1.44
CA SER A 40 7.14 -0.84 -1.58
C SER A 40 6.30 -0.02 -2.55
N PHE A 41 6.16 1.27 -2.27
CA PHE A 41 5.47 2.25 -3.09
C PHE A 41 6.19 3.59 -3.00
N ASN A 42 6.69 4.09 -4.13
CA ASN A 42 7.44 5.36 -4.25
C ASN A 42 8.54 5.51 -3.18
N GLY A 43 9.26 4.42 -2.91
CA GLY A 43 10.35 4.38 -1.92
C GLY A 43 9.91 4.23 -0.46
N ILE A 44 8.60 4.09 -0.20
CA ILE A 44 8.03 3.85 1.13
C ILE A 44 7.66 2.37 1.23
N VAL A 45 8.04 1.72 2.33
CA VAL A 45 7.62 0.35 2.62
C VAL A 45 6.35 0.39 3.46
N MET A 46 5.35 -0.38 3.05
CA MET A 46 4.04 -0.45 3.69
C MET A 46 3.70 -1.90 4.02
N ASP A 47 3.18 -2.09 5.23
CA ASP A 47 2.60 -3.37 5.65
C ASP A 47 1.12 -3.41 5.24
N LEU A 48 0.80 -4.28 4.29
CA LEU A 48 -0.57 -4.51 3.80
C LEU A 48 -1.25 -5.71 4.48
N THR A 49 -0.61 -6.35 5.45
CA THR A 49 -1.19 -7.48 6.20
C THR A 49 -2.58 -7.20 6.77
N PRO A 50 -2.87 -5.99 7.33
CA PRO A 50 -4.22 -5.67 7.79
C PRO A 50 -5.25 -5.65 6.65
N LEU A 51 -4.88 -5.11 5.49
CA LEU A 51 -5.76 -5.00 4.32
C LEU A 51 -6.03 -6.37 3.69
N VAL A 52 -4.99 -7.21 3.60
CA VAL A 52 -5.11 -8.61 3.14
C VAL A 52 -6.03 -9.42 4.07
N THR A 53 -5.93 -9.16 5.37
CA THR A 53 -6.79 -9.80 6.38
C THR A 53 -8.25 -9.36 6.26
N GLU A 54 -8.50 -8.07 6.02
CA GLU A 54 -9.84 -7.51 5.83
C GLU A 54 -10.53 -8.08 4.58
N TYR A 55 -9.79 -8.17 3.46
CA TYR A 55 -10.29 -8.68 2.19
C TYR A 55 -10.08 -10.20 2.02
N ARG A 56 -9.84 -10.93 3.12
CA ARG A 56 -9.59 -12.38 3.08
C ARG A 56 -10.74 -13.09 2.37
N ASN A 57 -10.38 -14.04 1.50
CA ASN A 57 -11.30 -14.82 0.64
C ASN A 57 -12.07 -14.02 -0.42
N ARG A 58 -11.71 -12.75 -0.66
CA ARG A 58 -12.27 -11.98 -1.77
C ARG A 58 -11.30 -11.92 -2.96
N PRO A 59 -11.79 -11.93 -4.21
CA PRO A 59 -10.90 -11.91 -5.39
C PRO A 59 -10.03 -10.66 -5.48
N GLU A 60 -10.45 -9.56 -4.85
CA GLU A 60 -9.75 -8.27 -4.82
C GLU A 60 -8.39 -8.37 -4.12
N VAL A 61 -8.18 -9.35 -3.25
CA VAL A 61 -6.91 -9.52 -2.54
C VAL A 61 -5.83 -10.18 -3.41
N LEU A 62 -6.23 -10.85 -4.51
CA LEU A 62 -5.32 -11.65 -5.32
C LEU A 62 -4.19 -10.83 -5.96
N PRO A 63 -4.43 -9.63 -6.53
CA PRO A 63 -3.34 -8.81 -7.05
C PRO A 63 -2.35 -8.36 -5.98
N LEU A 64 -2.83 -8.09 -4.75
CA LEU A 64 -1.96 -7.67 -3.65
C LEU A 64 -1.07 -8.84 -3.21
N LEU A 65 -1.62 -10.04 -3.10
CA LEU A 65 -0.85 -11.24 -2.78
C LEU A 65 0.15 -11.59 -3.89
N ALA A 66 -0.20 -11.38 -5.16
CA ALA A 66 0.71 -11.60 -6.28
C ALA A 66 1.91 -10.65 -6.26
N GLU A 67 1.74 -9.44 -5.74
CA GLU A 67 2.79 -8.42 -5.61
C GLU A 67 3.38 -8.28 -4.20
N ALA A 68 3.07 -9.22 -3.30
CA ALA A 68 3.63 -9.25 -1.96
C ALA A 68 5.16 -9.41 -2.03
N GLY A 69 5.87 -8.59 -1.25
CA GLY A 69 7.32 -8.48 -1.24
C GLY A 69 7.92 -7.68 -2.39
N LYS A 70 7.12 -7.00 -3.22
CA LYS A 70 7.58 -6.28 -4.42
C LYS A 70 7.24 -4.79 -4.41
N ASP A 71 7.65 -4.11 -5.48
CA ASP A 71 7.37 -2.70 -5.73
C ASP A 71 6.11 -2.50 -6.60
N ILE A 72 5.08 -1.92 -5.99
CA ILE A 72 3.80 -1.62 -6.65
C ILE A 72 3.73 -0.20 -7.20
N SER A 73 4.83 0.56 -7.20
CA SER A 73 4.88 1.93 -7.74
C SER A 73 4.35 2.02 -9.17
N HIS A 74 4.55 0.97 -9.97
CA HIS A 74 4.08 0.90 -11.35
C HIS A 74 2.55 0.89 -11.51
N TRP A 75 1.77 0.70 -10.45
CA TRP A 75 0.31 0.79 -10.49
C TRP A 75 -0.18 2.24 -10.50
N PHE A 76 0.63 3.17 -10.01
CA PHE A 76 0.22 4.54 -9.76
C PHE A 76 0.94 5.53 -10.69
N ASP A 77 0.33 6.69 -10.87
CA ASP A 77 0.96 7.83 -11.52
C ASP A 77 1.87 8.58 -10.54
N LYS A 78 2.55 9.62 -11.05
CA LYS A 78 3.40 10.51 -10.24
C LYS A 78 2.65 11.26 -9.13
N ASN A 79 1.32 11.32 -9.18
CA ASN A 79 0.46 11.99 -8.21
C ASN A 79 -0.06 11.00 -7.14
N GLY A 80 0.26 9.71 -7.27
CA GLY A 80 -0.23 8.66 -6.39
C GLY A 80 -1.64 8.16 -6.74
N ASN A 81 -2.21 8.57 -7.87
CA ASN A 81 -3.47 8.05 -8.36
C ASN A 81 -3.24 6.74 -9.12
N LEU A 82 -4.18 5.80 -9.02
CA LEU A 82 -4.13 4.57 -9.79
C LEU A 82 -4.10 4.90 -11.29
N ARG A 83 -3.18 4.28 -12.03
CA ARG A 83 -3.08 4.47 -13.49
C ARG A 83 -4.39 4.06 -14.15
N THR A 84 -4.82 4.87 -15.10
CA THR A 84 -5.98 4.59 -15.94
C THR A 84 -5.54 4.42 -17.39
N TYR A 85 -6.38 3.77 -18.20
CA TYR A 85 -6.25 3.73 -19.65
C TYR A 85 -7.60 4.03 -20.30
N THR A 86 -7.57 4.58 -21.51
CA THR A 86 -8.79 4.83 -22.29
C THR A 86 -9.22 3.52 -22.94
N HIS A 87 -10.39 3.01 -22.55
CA HIS A 87 -10.92 1.78 -23.11
C HIS A 87 -11.18 1.94 -24.61
N PRO A 88 -10.58 1.10 -25.50
CA PRO A 88 -10.57 1.36 -26.94
C PRO A 88 -11.97 1.32 -27.58
N ILE A 89 -12.92 0.64 -26.93
CA ILE A 89 -14.30 0.50 -27.43
C ILE A 89 -15.24 1.54 -26.81
N LEU A 90 -15.03 1.89 -25.53
CA LEU A 90 -15.95 2.74 -24.77
C LEU A 90 -15.53 4.21 -24.76
N GLY A 91 -14.26 4.50 -25.06
CA GLY A 91 -13.70 5.84 -24.98
C GLY A 91 -13.60 6.40 -23.55
N THR A 92 -13.95 5.61 -22.53
CA THR A 92 -13.94 5.99 -21.12
C THR A 92 -12.61 5.66 -20.46
N ASN A 93 -12.19 6.46 -19.49
CA ASN A 93 -11.01 6.17 -18.69
C ASN A 93 -11.36 5.16 -17.61
N VAL A 94 -10.70 4.01 -17.63
CA VAL A 94 -10.87 2.93 -16.67
C VAL A 94 -9.55 2.62 -15.95
N PRO A 95 -9.57 2.18 -14.69
CA PRO A 95 -8.38 1.72 -13.99
C PRO A 95 -7.60 0.63 -14.75
N PHE A 96 -6.28 0.74 -14.76
CA PHE A 96 -5.40 -0.27 -15.35
C PHE A 96 -5.12 -1.39 -14.33
N LEU A 97 -5.90 -2.47 -14.44
CA LEU A 97 -5.87 -3.61 -13.54
C LEU A 97 -5.54 -4.92 -14.27
N PRO A 98 -4.28 -5.14 -14.69
CA PRO A 98 -3.91 -6.32 -15.46
C PRO A 98 -4.06 -7.63 -14.67
N HIS A 99 -4.02 -7.56 -13.34
CA HIS A 99 -4.05 -8.73 -12.45
C HIS A 99 -5.42 -8.98 -11.80
N GLY A 100 -6.44 -8.17 -12.10
CA GLY A 100 -7.77 -8.27 -11.51
C GLY A 100 -8.11 -7.10 -10.58
N PRO A 101 -9.30 -7.14 -9.95
CA PRO A 101 -9.78 -6.05 -9.11
C PRO A 101 -8.92 -5.89 -7.85
N ILE A 102 -8.89 -4.69 -7.30
CA ILE A 102 -8.17 -4.38 -6.06
C ILE A 102 -9.13 -3.85 -4.99
N PRO A 103 -8.77 -3.94 -3.69
CA PRO A 103 -9.60 -3.45 -2.59
C PRO A 103 -9.95 -1.97 -2.75
N HIS A 104 -11.12 -1.57 -2.25
CA HIS A 104 -11.64 -0.19 -2.31
C HIS A 104 -11.85 0.42 -3.72
N LEU A 105 -11.60 -0.32 -4.81
CA LEU A 105 -11.83 0.25 -6.15
C LEU A 105 -13.32 0.30 -6.53
N ASN A 106 -14.16 -0.55 -5.95
CA ASN A 106 -15.60 -0.59 -6.23
C ASN A 106 -16.37 0.67 -5.78
N ASP A 107 -15.75 1.57 -5.00
CA ASP A 107 -16.34 2.87 -4.66
C ASP A 107 -16.20 3.91 -5.78
N TYR A 108 -15.33 3.65 -6.77
CA TYR A 108 -15.36 4.38 -8.03
C TYR A 108 -16.46 3.77 -8.89
N ASN A 109 -17.67 4.32 -8.76
CA ASN A 109 -18.72 4.16 -9.76
C ASN A 109 -18.13 4.46 -11.14
N LEU A 110 -17.73 3.41 -11.87
CA LEU A 110 -17.65 3.49 -13.31
C LEU A 110 -19.08 3.88 -13.77
N PRO A 111 -19.23 4.96 -14.56
CA PRO A 111 -20.54 5.37 -15.04
C PRO A 111 -21.24 4.25 -15.80
#